data_AF-A0A9E4UJ37-F1
#
_entry.id   AF-A0A9E4UJ37-F1
#
_cell.length_a   1.000
_cell.length_b   1.000
_cell.length_c   1.000
_cell.angle_alpha   90.00
_cell.angle_beta   90.00
_cell.angle_gamma   90.00
#
_symmetry.space_group_name_H-M   'P 1'
#
loop_
_entity.id
_entity.type
_entity.pdbx_description
1 polymer ?
#
loop_
_entity_poly.entity_id
_entity_poly.type
_entity_poly.pdbx_seq_one_letter_code
_entity_poly.pdbx_strand_id
1 'polypeptide(L)'
;MDVMDREHTLEFLSQHVKTDMLMKHLLSVEASMIGYAHKFGEPEEQWGIAGLLHDFDWEICPTPEDHPNFGAQILRDHGYPEEMVRAVLTHGDHTGIPRESLMEHTLFAVDELSGFVRAVTLVRPSKSLNDVAPASVRRKMR
;
A
#
# COMPACT_ATOMS: atom_id res chain seq x y z
N MET A 1 -0.34 8.75 -21.52
CA MET A 1 -0.09 7.53 -20.72
C MET A 1 -1.30 7.36 -19.82
N ASP A 2 -1.77 6.13 -19.67
CA ASP A 2 -2.83 5.84 -18.72
C ASP A 2 -2.25 5.97 -17.31
N VAL A 3 -2.93 6.69 -16.42
CA VAL A 3 -2.51 6.82 -15.02
C VAL A 3 -2.70 5.50 -14.27
N MET A 4 -3.53 4.60 -14.79
CA MET A 4 -3.80 3.27 -14.26
C MET A 4 -2.89 2.20 -14.88
N ASP A 5 -1.63 2.54 -15.14
CA ASP A 5 -0.59 1.61 -15.59
C ASP A 5 0.51 1.50 -14.52
N ARG A 6 1.00 0.28 -14.30
CA ARG A 6 2.00 0.01 -13.25
C ARG A 6 3.35 0.68 -13.54
N GLU A 7 3.81 0.70 -14.79
CA GLU A 7 5.09 1.32 -15.16
C GLU A 7 5.01 2.84 -14.93
N HIS A 8 3.92 3.47 -15.38
CA HIS A 8 3.65 4.88 -15.10
C HIS A 8 3.57 5.17 -13.60
N THR A 9 2.92 4.31 -12.82
CA THR A 9 2.84 4.44 -11.37
C THR A 9 4.24 4.40 -10.74
N LEU A 10 5.12 3.50 -11.18
CA LEU A 10 6.51 3.44 -10.68
C LEU A 10 7.32 4.68 -11.05
N GLU A 11 7.13 5.24 -12.25
CA GLU A 11 7.74 6.52 -12.64
C GLU A 11 7.25 7.65 -11.73
N PHE A 12 5.95 7.72 -11.46
CA PHE A 12 5.36 8.68 -10.53
C PHE A 12 5.94 8.54 -9.12
N LEU A 13 6.05 7.31 -8.60
CA LEU A 13 6.64 7.05 -7.28
C LEU A 13 8.11 7.47 -7.21
N SER A 14 8.87 7.32 -8.29
CA SER A 14 10.29 7.72 -8.33
C SER A 14 10.52 9.22 -8.09
N GLN A 15 9.49 10.05 -8.29
CA GLN A 15 9.53 11.49 -8.08
C GLN A 15 9.20 11.90 -6.63
N HIS A 16 8.53 11.04 -5.87
CA HIS A 16 7.96 11.36 -4.56
C HIS A 16 8.59 10.54 -3.42
N VAL A 17 8.94 9.28 -3.70
CA VAL A 17 9.55 8.34 -2.75
C VAL A 17 11.07 8.50 -2.80
N LYS A 18 11.67 8.85 -1.66
CA LYS A 18 13.09 9.18 -1.50
C LYS A 18 13.89 8.02 -0.90
N THR A 19 13.26 7.11 -0.15
CA THR A 19 13.97 6.00 0.49
C THR A 19 13.60 4.62 -0.07
N ASP A 20 14.61 3.75 -0.11
CA ASP A 20 14.43 2.31 -0.40
C ASP A 20 13.47 1.64 0.58
N MET A 21 13.40 2.14 1.81
CA MET A 21 12.56 1.56 2.85
C MET A 21 11.08 1.75 2.53
N LEU A 22 10.68 2.99 2.21
CA LEU A 22 9.32 3.29 1.77
C LEU A 22 9.00 2.57 0.45
N MET A 23 9.90 2.59 -0.54
CA MET A 23 9.67 1.85 -1.79
C MET A 23 9.45 0.35 -1.55
N LYS A 24 10.23 -0.28 -0.65
CA LYS A 24 10.03 -1.70 -0.29
C LYS A 24 8.71 -1.95 0.43
N HIS A 25 8.23 -0.98 1.22
CA HIS A 25 6.91 -1.03 1.85
C HIS A 25 5.81 -1.04 0.77
N LEU A 26 5.80 -0.04 -0.11
CA LEU A 26 4.83 0.07 -1.20
C LEU A 26 4.79 -1.19 -2.09
N LEU A 27 5.96 -1.73 -2.47
CA LEU A 27 6.06 -2.98 -3.23
C LEU A 27 5.53 -4.21 -2.45
N SER A 28 5.67 -4.23 -1.13
CA SER A 28 5.16 -5.34 -0.30
C SER A 28 3.63 -5.27 -0.17
N VAL A 29 3.08 -4.06 -0.06
CA VAL A 29 1.64 -3.82 -0.05
C VAL A 29 1.04 -4.13 -1.42
N GLU A 30 1.65 -3.69 -2.51
CA GLU A 30 1.29 -4.06 -3.89
C GLU A 30 1.16 -5.58 -4.04
N ALA A 31 2.20 -6.35 -3.67
CA ALA A 31 2.18 -7.80 -3.79
C ALA A 31 1.04 -8.45 -2.98
N SER A 32 0.73 -7.88 -1.82
CA SER A 32 -0.37 -8.34 -0.97
C SER A 32 -1.72 -8.04 -1.62
N MET A 33 -1.89 -6.84 -2.17
CA MET A 33 -3.10 -6.41 -2.87
C MET A 33 -3.38 -7.27 -4.10
N ILE A 34 -2.37 -7.54 -4.94
CA ILE A 34 -2.48 -8.45 -6.10
C ILE A 34 -2.95 -9.84 -5.64
N GLY A 35 -2.34 -10.39 -4.58
CA GLY A 35 -2.71 -11.70 -4.06
C GLY A 35 -4.16 -11.79 -3.57
N TYR A 36 -4.68 -10.72 -2.96
CA TYR A 36 -6.08 -10.65 -2.55
C TYR A 36 -7.03 -10.39 -3.72
N ALA A 37 -6.64 -9.56 -4.69
CA ALA A 37 -7.41 -9.34 -5.90
C ALA A 37 -7.66 -10.66 -6.65
N HIS A 38 -6.59 -11.44 -6.88
CA HIS A 38 -6.69 -12.79 -7.44
C HIS A 38 -7.65 -13.69 -6.64
N LYS A 39 -7.55 -13.67 -5.31
CA LYS A 39 -8.40 -14.47 -4.42
C LYS A 39 -9.88 -14.08 -4.52
N PHE A 40 -10.17 -12.80 -4.69
CA PHE A 40 -11.52 -12.27 -4.75
C PHE A 40 -12.09 -12.20 -6.18
N GLY A 41 -11.28 -12.46 -7.20
CA GLY A 41 -11.68 -12.34 -8.61
C GLY A 41 -11.78 -10.88 -9.07
N GLU A 42 -11.01 -10.00 -8.44
CA GLU A 42 -10.98 -8.55 -8.68
C GLU A 42 -9.83 -8.16 -9.62
N PRO A 43 -9.84 -6.96 -10.23
CA PRO A 43 -8.79 -6.50 -11.13
C PRO A 43 -7.42 -6.33 -10.42
N GLU A 44 -6.49 -7.25 -10.68
CA GLU A 44 -5.18 -7.30 -10.01
C GLU A 44 -4.34 -6.04 -10.19
N GLU A 45 -4.34 -5.46 -11.39
CA GLU A 45 -3.55 -4.26 -11.71
C GLU A 45 -4.03 -3.05 -10.90
N GLN A 46 -5.34 -2.81 -10.87
CA GLN A 46 -5.93 -1.72 -10.10
C GLN A 46 -5.64 -1.84 -8.60
N TRP A 47 -5.74 -3.05 -8.05
CA TRP A 47 -5.44 -3.31 -6.64
C TRP A 47 -3.96 -3.15 -6.33
N GLY A 48 -3.08 -3.61 -7.22
CA GLY A 48 -1.64 -3.40 -7.13
C GLY A 48 -1.28 -1.91 -7.10
N ILE A 49 -1.87 -1.13 -8.00
CA ILE A 49 -1.68 0.34 -8.06
C ILE A 49 -2.18 1.02 -6.79
N ALA A 50 -3.33 0.64 -6.24
CA ALA A 50 -3.79 1.15 -4.95
C ALA A 50 -2.76 0.88 -3.82
N GLY A 51 -2.16 -0.31 -3.81
CA GLY A 51 -1.10 -0.66 -2.88
C GLY A 51 0.20 0.15 -3.08
N LEU A 52 0.56 0.44 -4.33
CA LEU A 52 1.71 1.30 -4.65
C LEU A 52 1.50 2.75 -4.21
N LEU A 53 0.28 3.26 -4.30
CA LEU A 53 -0.04 4.67 -4.10
C LEU A 53 -0.42 5.04 -2.67
N HIS A 54 -0.67 4.11 -1.75
CA HIS A 54 -1.27 4.48 -0.46
C HIS A 54 -0.40 5.42 0.39
N ASP A 55 0.91 5.19 0.45
CA ASP A 55 1.84 5.89 1.35
C ASP A 55 2.88 6.76 0.62
N PHE A 56 2.74 6.97 -0.69
CA PHE A 56 3.78 7.65 -1.49
C PHE A 56 4.11 9.07 -0.99
N ASP A 57 3.14 9.72 -0.35
CA ASP A 57 3.26 11.09 0.13
C ASP A 57 3.98 11.18 1.48
N TRP A 58 4.21 10.07 2.19
CA TRP A 58 4.76 10.03 3.54
C TRP A 58 6.06 10.86 3.72
N GLU A 59 6.96 10.84 2.73
CA GLU A 59 8.27 11.51 2.80
C GLU A 59 8.28 12.95 2.26
N ILE A 60 7.15 13.41 1.72
CA ILE A 60 6.98 14.75 1.14
C ILE A 60 5.85 15.54 1.82
N CYS A 61 5.02 14.88 2.61
CA CYS A 61 3.93 15.47 3.33
C CYS A 61 4.45 16.55 4.31
N PRO A 62 3.84 17.76 4.36
CA PRO A 62 4.29 18.83 5.25
C PRO A 62 4.30 18.42 6.73
N THR A 63 3.29 17.67 7.15
CA THR A 63 3.17 17.10 8.50
C THR A 63 2.62 15.68 8.44
N PRO A 64 2.97 14.78 9.39
CA PRO A 64 2.41 13.42 9.42
C PRO A 64 0.88 13.40 9.51
N GLU A 65 0.27 14.41 10.12
CA GLU A 65 -1.18 14.53 10.28
C GLU A 65 -1.91 14.89 8.96
N ASP A 66 -1.19 15.45 8.00
CA ASP A 66 -1.74 15.80 6.68
C ASP A 66 -1.80 14.58 5.75
N HIS A 67 -1.02 13.53 6.01
CA HIS A 67 -1.10 12.27 5.28
C HIS A 67 -2.31 11.47 5.78
N PRO A 68 -3.18 10.92 4.91
CA PRO A 68 -3.03 10.81 3.46
C PRO A 68 -3.79 11.87 2.63
N ASN A 69 -4.34 12.90 3.27
CA ASN A 69 -5.09 13.96 2.58
C ASN A 69 -4.20 14.73 1.58
N PHE A 70 -2.92 14.93 1.91
CA PHE A 70 -1.94 15.56 1.03
C PHE A 70 -1.70 14.73 -0.25
N GLY A 71 -1.40 13.44 -0.09
CA GLY A 71 -1.26 12.51 -1.22
C GLY A 71 -2.52 12.42 -2.08
N ALA A 72 -3.70 12.38 -1.44
CA ALA A 72 -4.97 12.37 -2.16
C ALA A 72 -5.16 13.59 -3.05
N GLN A 73 -4.77 14.78 -2.60
CA GLN A 73 -4.82 15.99 -3.42
C GLN A 73 -3.87 15.89 -4.62
N ILE A 74 -2.63 15.42 -4.40
CA ILE A 74 -1.66 15.22 -5.48
C ILE A 74 -2.21 14.25 -6.53
N LEU A 75 -2.82 13.13 -6.11
CA LEU A 75 -3.40 12.16 -7.03
C LEU A 75 -4.53 12.77 -7.89
N ARG A 76 -5.41 13.59 -7.30
CA ARG A 76 -6.43 14.32 -8.06
C ARG A 76 -5.82 15.27 -9.09
N ASP A 77 -4.79 16.01 -8.70
CA ASP A 77 -4.11 16.97 -9.58
C ASP A 77 -3.41 16.26 -10.77
N HIS A 78 -3.02 14.99 -10.59
CA HIS A 78 -2.44 14.14 -11.63
C HIS A 78 -3.49 13.34 -12.44
N GLY A 79 -4.78 13.51 -12.14
CA GLY A 79 -5.88 12.90 -12.90
C GLY A 79 -6.17 11.44 -12.56
N TYR A 80 -5.75 10.95 -11.39
CA TYR A 80 -6.15 9.63 -10.91
C TYR A 80 -7.66 9.58 -10.64
N PRO A 81 -8.33 8.43 -10.90
CA PRO A 81 -9.75 8.29 -10.65
C PRO A 81 -10.06 8.37 -9.15
N GLU A 82 -11.22 8.92 -8.78
CA GLU A 82 -11.62 9.09 -7.38
C GLU A 82 -11.67 7.77 -6.60
N GLU A 83 -11.87 6.63 -7.27
CA GLU A 83 -11.79 5.32 -6.63
C GLU A 83 -10.39 5.05 -6.04
N MET A 84 -9.31 5.40 -6.75
CA MET A 84 -7.94 5.28 -6.24
C MET A 84 -7.67 6.31 -5.13
N VAL A 85 -8.10 7.55 -5.35
CA VAL A 85 -7.96 8.61 -4.35
C VAL A 85 -8.65 8.22 -3.04
N ARG A 86 -9.84 7.62 -3.14
CA ARG A 86 -10.59 7.15 -1.98
C ARG A 86 -9.92 5.94 -1.31
N ALA A 87 -9.38 5.00 -2.08
CA ALA A 87 -8.59 3.90 -1.53
C ALA A 87 -7.43 4.44 -0.68
N VAL A 88 -6.67 5.41 -1.21
CA VAL A 88 -5.61 6.11 -0.48
C VAL A 88 -6.15 6.84 0.74
N LEU A 89 -7.23 7.61 0.65
CA LEU A 89 -7.77 8.31 1.82
C LEU A 89 -8.19 7.36 2.95
N THR A 90 -8.78 6.23 2.60
CA THR A 90 -9.36 5.32 3.58
C THR A 90 -8.36 4.43 4.28
N HIS A 91 -7.08 4.39 3.91
CA HIS A 91 -6.12 3.59 4.70
C HIS A 91 -5.86 4.25 6.07
N GLY A 92 -5.89 5.59 6.16
CA GLY A 92 -5.76 6.31 7.44
C GLY A 92 -7.09 6.47 8.20
N ASP A 93 -7.17 5.95 9.43
CA ASP A 93 -8.38 6.08 10.28
C ASP A 93 -8.73 7.53 10.64
N HIS A 94 -7.71 8.38 10.78
CA HIS A 94 -7.88 9.77 11.21
C HIS A 94 -8.54 10.67 10.14
N THR A 95 -8.68 10.19 8.90
CA THR A 95 -9.39 10.93 7.83
C THR A 95 -10.89 11.03 8.09
N GLY A 96 -11.45 10.14 8.93
CA GLY A 96 -12.88 10.06 9.20
C GLY A 96 -13.71 9.53 8.02
N ILE A 97 -13.06 9.07 6.94
CA ILE A 97 -13.73 8.51 5.78
C ILE A 97 -13.91 7.00 5.99
N PRO A 98 -15.14 6.47 5.97
CA PRO A 98 -15.36 5.04 6.14
C PRO A 98 -14.91 4.27 4.89
N ARG A 99 -14.30 3.10 5.15
CA ARG A 99 -14.08 2.05 4.14
C ARG A 99 -15.41 1.40 3.79
N GLU A 100 -15.70 1.26 2.51
CA GLU A 100 -16.93 0.64 1.99
C GLU A 100 -16.62 -0.45 0.96
N SER A 101 -15.56 -0.31 0.17
CA SER A 101 -15.22 -1.29 -0.86
C SER A 101 -14.30 -2.40 -0.33
N LEU A 102 -14.31 -3.55 -1.01
CA LEU A 102 -13.45 -4.67 -0.65
C LEU A 102 -11.96 -4.31 -0.79
N MET A 103 -11.61 -3.49 -1.78
CA MET A 103 -10.25 -3.00 -2.01
C MET A 103 -9.78 -2.13 -0.83
N GLU A 104 -10.59 -1.19 -0.35
CA GLU A 104 -10.25 -0.32 0.78
C GLU A 104 -10.07 -1.09 2.08
N HIS A 105 -10.99 -2.04 2.35
CA HIS A 105 -10.85 -2.92 3.51
C HIS A 105 -9.60 -3.79 3.43
N THR A 106 -9.24 -4.25 2.22
CA THR A 106 -8.03 -5.05 2.02
C THR A 106 -6.79 -4.19 2.21
N LEU A 107 -6.71 -3.03 1.58
CA LEU A 107 -5.56 -2.12 1.64
C LEU A 107 -5.20 -1.79 3.09
N PHE A 108 -6.18 -1.35 3.86
CA PHE A 108 -6.01 -1.09 5.29
C PHE A 108 -5.52 -2.32 6.08
N ALA A 109 -6.04 -3.51 5.76
CA ALA A 109 -5.66 -4.73 6.47
C ALA A 109 -4.24 -5.21 6.13
N VAL A 110 -3.75 -4.96 4.91
CA VAL A 110 -2.45 -5.46 4.46
C VAL A 110 -1.30 -4.49 4.69
N ASP A 111 -1.57 -3.20 4.82
CA ASP A 111 -0.60 -2.13 4.99
C ASP A 111 0.42 -2.46 6.11
N GLU A 112 0.02 -2.37 7.37
CA GLU A 112 0.87 -2.68 8.53
C GLU A 112 1.27 -4.17 8.61
N LEU A 113 0.41 -5.06 8.11
CA LEU A 113 0.66 -6.50 8.14
C LEU A 113 1.88 -6.87 7.27
N SER A 114 2.08 -6.18 6.15
CA SER A 114 3.21 -6.39 5.24
C SER A 114 4.55 -6.11 5.95
N GLY A 115 4.64 -5.00 6.66
CA GLY A 115 5.79 -4.62 7.50
C GLY A 115 6.03 -5.63 8.62
N PHE A 116 4.96 -6.12 9.25
CA PHE A 116 5.07 -7.14 10.28
C PHE A 116 5.61 -8.48 9.74
N VAL A 117 5.11 -8.96 8.60
CA VAL A 117 5.63 -10.18 7.94
C VAL A 117 7.10 -10.03 7.59
N ARG A 118 7.51 -8.86 7.09
CA ARG A 118 8.91 -8.54 6.83
C ARG A 118 9.75 -8.57 8.11
N ALA A 119 9.27 -7.99 9.21
CA ALA A 119 9.97 -8.04 10.50
C ALA A 119 10.12 -9.49 11.01
N VAL A 120 9.08 -10.31 10.90
CA VAL A 120 9.14 -11.75 11.25
C VAL A 120 10.15 -12.49 10.38
N THR A 121 10.33 -12.09 9.12
CA THR A 121 11.33 -12.65 8.21
C THR A 121 12.75 -12.28 8.64
N LEU A 122 13.00 -11.01 8.96
CA LEU A 122 14.35 -10.51 9.28
C LEU A 122 14.95 -11.10 10.55
N VAL A 123 14.12 -11.56 11.49
CA VAL A 123 14.59 -12.23 12.71
C VAL A 123 14.89 -13.73 12.52
N ARG A 124 14.62 -14.31 11.34
CA ARG A 124 14.99 -15.68 11.01
C ARG A 124 16.48 -15.73 10.62
N PRO A 125 17.22 -16.81 10.95
CA PRO A 125 18.62 -16.96 10.53
C PRO A 125 18.81 -16.86 9.01
N SER A 126 17.86 -17.39 8.23
CA SER A 126 17.90 -17.36 6.75
C SER A 126 17.52 -16.03 6.14
N LYS A 127 16.83 -15.15 6.89
CA LYS A 127 16.28 -13.87 6.40
C LYS A 127 15.41 -14.01 5.13
N SER A 128 14.79 -15.17 4.93
CA SER A 128 14.03 -15.51 3.72
C SER A 128 12.55 -15.70 4.03
N LEU A 129 11.68 -15.13 3.17
CA LEU A 129 10.23 -15.30 3.25
C LEU A 129 9.81 -16.77 3.09
N ASN A 130 10.59 -17.57 2.35
CA ASN A 130 10.29 -18.99 2.12
C ASN A 130 10.27 -19.81 3.43
N ASP A 131 10.96 -19.33 4.47
CA ASP A 131 11.01 -20.00 5.77
C ASP A 131 9.96 -19.46 6.77
N VAL A 132 9.08 -18.56 6.31
CA VAL A 132 8.06 -17.93 7.14
C VAL A 132 6.70 -18.59 6.91
N ALA A 133 6.36 -19.54 7.78
CA ALA A 133 5.02 -20.12 7.81
C ALA A 133 3.98 -19.12 8.38
N PRO A 134 2.75 -19.03 7.84
CA PRO A 134 1.69 -18.14 8.34
C PRO A 134 1.38 -18.30 9.83
N ALA A 135 1.44 -19.54 10.35
CA ALA A 135 1.24 -19.81 11.77
C ALA A 135 2.29 -19.12 12.68
N SER A 136 3.51 -18.91 12.17
CA SER A 136 4.56 -18.20 12.90
C SER A 136 4.31 -16.71 12.99
N VAL A 137 3.73 -16.11 11.94
CA VAL A 137 3.31 -14.70 11.91
C VAL A 137 2.18 -14.51 12.92
N ARG A 138 1.10 -15.30 12.82
CA ARG A 138 -0.06 -15.21 13.70
C ARG A 138 0.29 -15.31 15.19
N ARG A 139 1.20 -16.21 15.56
CA ARG A 139 1.65 -16.38 16.96
C ARG A 139 2.32 -15.12 17.54
N LYS A 140 2.84 -14.24 16.69
CA LYS A 140 3.53 -13.01 17.09
C LYS A 140 2.62 -11.78 17.11
N MET A 141 1.41 -11.83 16.55
CA MET A 141 0.43 -10.73 16.49
C MET A 141 -0.36 -10.55 17.80
N ARG A 142 0.31 -10.68 18.94
CA ARG A 142 -0.35 -10.70 20.26
C ARG A 142 -1.02 -9.38 20.60
#